data_AF-R7RRQ4-F1
#
_entry.id   AF-R7RRQ4-F1
#
_cell.length_a   1.000
_cell.length_b   1.000
_cell.length_c   1.000
_cell.angle_alpha   90.00
_cell.angle_beta   90.00
_cell.angle_gamma   90.00
#
_symmetry.space_group_name_H-M   'P 1'
#
loop_
_entity.id
_entity.type
_entity.pdbx_description
1 polymer ?
#
loop_
_entity_poly.entity_id
_entity_poly.type
_entity_poly.pdbx_seq_one_letter_code
_entity_poly.pdbx_strand_id
1 'polypeptide(L)'
;MNKLLNIFKSVGDKWGNLSKSKKVSIIVLLTGIILSSIIIGIYLNRVEYDVLFSNLEPQDSAKIIEKLKEDKIQYKIDGNSILVPKDKVEEIRLSIFSDTNLPSSIKGFELFDNNKFGVTDTEAKIMYQRALEGELARTIQGFEEIEKARVHLVLPEESVFTRDEEKARASVTIKLKGNTKLTQEQVKAIISLVSSSVKNLPKENVEVVDNNMNLLSENIFESEQNGILTSNKQHEFKKQFEMDLQNDVKNMLEKVFGKDKVTVKINADLDFDSRQITTLKYDKDSIIRSQQKIKETSNDTNSQGSGSSPIDNNMSNTIQGNNQSSTSSREEEITNYEIGQTEEKIIKAPGEIKRLSVSVVIDGNLNELEKQSIKNIVVAATGLSEERGDVINIESITFNDEFKKKIQADLEEMKKQEELIKKRKMYIMIGEAVAGLIVLFIIYLALRKKRKIEDLQIEQQNNIDVLIGDVLQKQPIAYEPVLEDMEQNMNLEKEIRNYASTKPEQVVELIKTWLAEDER
;
A
#
# COMPACT_ATOMS: atom_id res chain seq x y z
N MET A 1 73.72 -28.69 -0.72
CA MET A 1 72.94 -29.93 -0.53
C MET A 1 73.27 -30.67 0.76
N ASN A 2 74.53 -30.98 1.08
CA ASN A 2 74.94 -31.97 2.11
C ASN A 2 74.33 -31.80 3.51
N LYS A 3 73.98 -30.59 3.97
CA LYS A 3 73.28 -30.38 5.26
C LYS A 3 71.91 -31.07 5.31
N LEU A 4 71.12 -31.06 4.23
CA LEU A 4 69.81 -31.72 4.18
C LEU A 4 69.94 -33.25 4.23
N LEU A 5 70.90 -33.82 3.50
CA LEU A 5 71.20 -35.25 3.53
C LEU A 5 71.60 -35.74 4.93
N ASN A 6 72.40 -34.95 5.66
CA ASN A 6 72.76 -35.29 7.04
C ASN A 6 71.55 -35.19 8.00
N ILE A 7 70.64 -34.23 7.79
CA ILE A 7 69.38 -34.16 8.55
C ILE A 7 68.55 -35.43 8.31
N PHE A 8 68.32 -35.83 7.06
CA PHE A 8 67.58 -37.04 6.72
C PHE A 8 68.21 -38.32 7.30
N LYS A 9 69.54 -38.48 7.23
CA LYS A 9 70.23 -39.60 7.92
C LYS A 9 70.01 -39.57 9.43
N SER A 10 70.22 -38.42 10.08
CA SER A 10 70.05 -38.28 11.53
C SER A 10 68.61 -38.54 12.01
N VAL A 11 67.62 -38.33 11.15
CA VAL A 11 66.21 -38.69 11.39
C VAL A 11 66.01 -40.20 11.23
N GLY A 12 66.58 -40.83 10.20
CA GLY A 12 66.55 -42.29 10.00
C GLY A 12 67.20 -43.08 11.14
N ASP A 13 68.40 -42.68 11.56
CA ASP A 13 69.13 -43.34 12.66
C ASP A 13 68.38 -43.22 14.00
N LYS A 14 67.80 -42.04 14.27
CA LYS A 14 66.91 -41.84 15.44
C LYS A 14 65.61 -42.60 15.31
N TRP A 15 65.06 -42.77 14.10
CA TRP A 15 63.89 -43.61 13.85
C TRP A 15 64.20 -45.06 14.16
N GLY A 16 65.39 -45.58 13.84
CA GLY A 16 65.84 -46.92 14.23
C GLY A 16 65.59 -47.23 15.71
N ASN A 17 66.19 -46.42 16.59
CA ASN A 17 66.24 -46.64 18.05
C ASN A 17 64.97 -46.27 18.84
N LEU A 18 63.90 -45.79 18.19
CA LEU A 18 62.64 -45.49 18.89
C LEU A 18 61.79 -46.74 19.13
N SER A 19 61.17 -46.83 20.33
CA SER A 19 60.24 -47.91 20.68
C SER A 19 59.03 -47.93 19.73
N LYS A 20 58.42 -49.12 19.55
CA LYS A 20 57.23 -49.30 18.69
C LYS A 20 56.10 -48.32 19.06
N SER A 21 55.89 -48.06 20.35
CA SER A 21 54.95 -47.07 20.85
C SER A 21 55.25 -45.64 20.38
N LYS A 22 56.50 -45.16 20.55
CA LYS A 22 56.90 -43.81 20.14
C LYS A 22 56.82 -43.61 18.62
N LYS A 23 57.11 -44.65 17.83
CA LYS A 23 56.92 -44.65 16.37
C LYS A 23 55.46 -44.41 15.97
N VAL A 24 54.52 -45.15 16.58
CA VAL A 24 53.08 -44.97 16.34
C VAL A 24 52.63 -43.56 16.73
N SER A 25 53.03 -43.06 17.91
CA SER A 25 52.69 -41.69 18.34
C SER A 25 53.14 -40.60 17.35
N ILE A 26 54.35 -40.72 16.79
CA ILE A 26 54.87 -39.73 15.82
C ILE A 26 54.14 -39.83 14.48
N ILE A 27 53.79 -41.03 14.01
CA ILE A 27 52.98 -41.22 12.80
C ILE A 27 51.59 -40.59 12.98
N VAL A 28 50.90 -40.90 14.08
CA VAL A 28 49.57 -40.35 14.40
C VAL A 28 49.61 -38.81 14.48
N LEU A 29 50.64 -38.25 15.11
CA LEU A 29 50.82 -36.80 15.24
C LEU A 29 51.10 -36.13 13.88
N LEU A 30 51.93 -36.73 13.02
CA LEU A 30 52.16 -36.25 11.64
C LEU A 30 50.88 -36.32 10.80
N THR A 31 50.15 -37.43 10.83
CA THR A 31 48.87 -37.54 10.10
C THR A 31 47.83 -36.55 10.62
N GLY A 32 47.78 -36.31 11.95
CA GLY A 32 46.90 -35.33 12.56
C GLY A 32 47.22 -33.89 12.13
N ILE A 33 48.51 -33.54 12.01
CA ILE A 33 48.93 -32.24 11.46
C ILE A 33 48.51 -32.12 9.99
N ILE A 34 48.74 -33.14 9.17
CA ILE A 34 48.39 -33.12 7.74
C ILE A 34 46.87 -32.96 7.53
N LEU A 35 46.05 -33.74 8.26
CA LEU A 35 44.59 -33.60 8.25
C LEU A 35 44.14 -32.21 8.74
N SER A 36 44.74 -31.69 9.81
CA SER A 36 44.46 -30.34 10.31
C SER A 36 44.78 -29.27 9.26
N SER A 37 45.95 -29.33 8.61
CA SER A 37 46.33 -28.40 7.53
C SER A 37 45.40 -28.48 6.32
N ILE A 38 44.91 -29.67 5.96
CA ILE A 38 43.91 -29.84 4.89
C ILE A 38 42.58 -29.19 5.29
N ILE A 39 42.10 -29.41 6.51
CA ILE A 39 40.85 -28.81 7.02
C ILE A 39 40.97 -27.28 7.10
N ILE A 40 42.09 -26.75 7.59
CA ILE A 40 42.39 -25.32 7.61
C ILE A 40 42.46 -24.75 6.17
N GLY A 41 43.09 -25.45 5.23
CA GLY A 41 43.16 -25.03 3.82
C GLY A 41 41.79 -24.99 3.14
N ILE A 42 40.90 -25.95 3.45
CA ILE A 42 39.51 -25.98 2.97
C ILE A 42 38.66 -24.88 3.64
N TYR A 43 38.99 -24.49 4.88
CA TYR A 43 38.30 -23.40 5.58
C TYR A 43 38.73 -22.02 5.05
N LEU A 44 40.03 -21.80 4.85
CA LEU A 44 40.60 -20.53 4.38
C LEU A 44 40.26 -20.19 2.92
N ASN A 45 40.01 -21.19 2.06
CA ASN A 45 39.63 -20.97 0.65
C ASN A 45 38.11 -20.83 0.44
N ARG A 46 37.32 -20.59 1.50
CA ARG A 46 35.88 -20.31 1.36
C ARG A 46 35.66 -18.84 1.01
N VAL A 47 35.27 -18.60 -0.24
CA VAL A 47 34.75 -17.29 -0.67
C VAL A 47 33.43 -17.03 0.09
N GLU A 48 33.42 -16.02 0.94
CA GLU A 48 32.16 -15.50 1.49
C GLU A 48 31.42 -14.74 0.39
N TYR A 49 30.16 -15.13 0.15
CA TYR A 49 29.26 -14.45 -0.78
C TYR A 49 28.32 -13.54 0.01
N ASP A 50 28.14 -12.32 -0.46
CA ASP A 50 27.25 -11.32 0.13
C ASP A 50 26.40 -10.66 -0.96
N VAL A 51 25.29 -10.02 -0.58
CA VAL A 51 24.25 -9.56 -1.50
C VAL A 51 24.66 -8.25 -2.18
N LEU A 52 24.90 -8.32 -3.49
CA LEU A 52 25.19 -7.15 -4.31
C LEU A 52 23.94 -6.29 -4.49
N PHE A 53 22.85 -6.94 -4.94
CA PHE A 53 21.51 -6.37 -5.13
C PHE A 53 20.45 -7.43 -4.83
N SER A 54 19.31 -6.99 -4.29
CA SER A 54 18.14 -7.82 -3.97
C SER A 54 16.87 -7.28 -4.63
N ASN A 55 15.88 -8.14 -4.79
CA ASN A 55 14.58 -7.81 -5.39
C ASN A 55 14.67 -7.19 -6.81
N LEU A 56 15.65 -7.61 -7.60
CA LEU A 56 15.83 -7.16 -8.99
C LEU A 56 14.72 -7.69 -9.91
N GLU A 57 14.36 -6.92 -10.95
CA GLU A 57 13.59 -7.46 -12.06
C GLU A 57 14.45 -8.44 -12.90
N PRO A 58 13.85 -9.42 -13.60
CA PRO A 58 14.60 -10.34 -14.46
C PRO A 58 15.39 -9.64 -15.57
N GLN A 59 14.93 -8.50 -16.07
CA GLN A 59 15.58 -7.74 -17.15
C GLN A 59 16.84 -7.01 -16.68
N ASP A 60 16.83 -6.46 -15.46
CA ASP A 60 18.02 -5.86 -14.84
C ASP A 60 19.01 -6.94 -14.42
N SER A 61 18.50 -8.02 -13.81
CA SER A 61 19.29 -9.18 -13.40
C SER A 61 20.11 -9.73 -14.58
N ALA A 62 19.51 -9.85 -15.77
CA ALA A 62 20.19 -10.32 -16.97
C ALA A 62 21.39 -9.44 -17.36
N LYS A 63 21.24 -8.11 -17.33
CA LYS A 63 22.30 -7.15 -17.70
C LYS A 63 23.39 -7.03 -16.64
N ILE A 64 23.01 -7.09 -15.36
CA ILE A 64 23.97 -7.18 -14.25
C ILE A 64 24.78 -8.47 -14.39
N ILE A 65 24.16 -9.61 -14.70
CA ILE A 65 24.86 -10.88 -14.97
C ILE A 65 25.74 -10.79 -16.22
N GLU A 66 25.34 -10.07 -17.27
CA GLU A 66 26.14 -9.83 -18.47
C GLU A 66 27.42 -9.03 -18.15
N LYS A 67 27.28 -7.93 -17.39
CA LYS A 67 28.42 -7.12 -16.93
C LYS A 67 29.36 -7.90 -15.98
N LEU A 68 28.80 -8.64 -15.02
CA LEU A 68 29.59 -9.51 -14.12
C LEU A 68 30.38 -10.59 -14.89
N LYS A 69 29.89 -11.06 -16.05
CA LYS A 69 30.64 -11.97 -16.94
C LYS A 69 31.74 -11.26 -17.73
N GLU A 70 31.48 -10.05 -18.24
CA GLU A 70 32.47 -9.22 -18.93
C GLU A 70 33.67 -8.94 -18.02
N ASP A 71 33.39 -8.48 -16.80
CA ASP A 71 34.37 -8.15 -15.75
C ASP A 71 34.97 -9.42 -15.08
N LYS A 72 34.52 -10.62 -15.49
CA LYS A 72 34.97 -11.96 -15.01
C LYS A 72 34.83 -12.17 -13.50
N ILE A 73 33.81 -11.59 -12.91
CA ILE A 73 33.48 -11.69 -11.49
C ILE A 73 32.73 -13.01 -11.23
N GLN A 74 33.08 -13.72 -10.15
CA GLN A 74 32.29 -14.85 -9.68
C GLN A 74 30.99 -14.35 -9.08
N TYR A 75 29.85 -14.92 -9.49
CA TYR A 75 28.53 -14.53 -8.98
C TYR A 75 27.68 -15.77 -8.69
N LYS A 76 26.71 -15.62 -7.79
CA LYS A 76 25.69 -16.61 -7.47
C LYS A 76 24.31 -15.95 -7.51
N ILE A 77 23.31 -16.67 -8.01
CA ILE A 77 21.90 -16.23 -8.03
C ILE A 77 21.17 -16.90 -6.87
N ASP A 78 20.34 -16.13 -6.15
CA ASP A 78 19.47 -16.62 -5.09
C ASP A 78 18.09 -15.93 -5.20
N GLY A 79 17.15 -16.57 -5.88
CA GLY A 79 15.87 -15.96 -6.27
C GLY A 79 16.07 -14.69 -7.12
N ASN A 80 15.49 -13.57 -6.66
CA ASN A 80 15.63 -12.23 -7.25
C ASN A 80 16.86 -11.46 -6.71
N SER A 81 17.83 -12.13 -6.11
CA SER A 81 19.05 -11.52 -5.58
C SER A 81 20.31 -12.06 -6.26
N ILE A 82 21.29 -11.19 -6.44
CA ILE A 82 22.62 -11.54 -6.98
C ILE A 82 23.64 -11.36 -5.86
N LEU A 83 24.44 -12.39 -5.63
CA LEU A 83 25.52 -12.41 -4.65
C LEU A 83 26.88 -12.46 -5.34
N VAL A 84 27.86 -11.78 -4.77
CA VAL A 84 29.26 -11.73 -5.24
C VAL A 84 30.23 -11.89 -4.05
N PRO A 85 31.53 -12.13 -4.27
CA PRO A 85 32.54 -12.14 -3.22
C PRO A 85 32.47 -10.87 -2.36
N LYS A 86 32.29 -11.08 -1.06
CA LYS A 86 32.08 -10.04 -0.04
C LYS A 86 33.12 -8.91 -0.09
N ASP A 87 34.38 -9.27 -0.31
CA ASP A 87 35.53 -8.35 -0.40
C ASP A 87 35.42 -7.33 -1.55
N LYS A 88 34.52 -7.54 -2.51
CA LYS A 88 34.36 -6.72 -3.73
C LYS A 88 32.96 -6.09 -3.88
N VAL A 89 32.02 -6.32 -2.95
CA VAL A 89 30.62 -5.89 -3.10
C VAL A 89 30.49 -4.41 -3.45
N GLU A 90 31.17 -3.52 -2.72
CA GLU A 90 31.05 -2.07 -2.93
C GLU A 90 31.80 -1.59 -4.19
N GLU A 91 32.92 -2.22 -4.56
CA GLU A 91 33.65 -1.98 -5.81
C GLU A 91 32.76 -2.29 -7.02
N ILE A 92 32.12 -3.46 -6.99
CA ILE A 92 31.23 -3.97 -8.03
C ILE A 92 29.92 -3.17 -8.09
N ARG A 93 29.37 -2.77 -6.93
CA ARG A 93 28.19 -1.91 -6.85
C ARG A 93 28.46 -0.56 -7.50
N LEU A 94 29.62 0.04 -7.23
CA LEU A 94 30.04 1.30 -7.83
C LEU A 94 30.32 1.18 -9.33
N SER A 95 30.98 0.11 -9.80
CA SER A 95 31.23 -0.07 -11.24
C SER A 95 29.92 -0.27 -12.02
N ILE A 96 28.99 -1.06 -11.50
CA ILE A 96 27.68 -1.28 -12.13
C ILE A 96 26.88 0.03 -12.21
N PHE A 97 26.84 0.83 -11.14
CA PHE A 97 26.18 2.15 -11.19
C PHE A 97 26.88 3.16 -12.13
N SER A 98 28.15 2.95 -12.47
CA SER A 98 28.92 3.86 -13.35
C SER A 98 28.79 3.50 -14.83
N ASP A 99 28.96 2.21 -15.17
CA ASP A 99 28.86 1.73 -16.56
C ASP A 99 27.38 1.50 -16.97
N THR A 100 26.54 1.04 -16.04
CA THR A 100 25.18 0.59 -16.36
C THR A 100 24.17 1.68 -16.02
N ASN A 101 23.79 2.48 -17.02
CA ASN A 101 22.58 3.31 -16.99
C ASN A 101 21.35 2.42 -16.74
N LEU A 102 20.99 2.24 -15.46
CA LEU A 102 20.24 1.07 -15.00
C LEU A 102 18.82 1.02 -15.63
N PRO A 103 18.39 -0.10 -16.24
CA PRO A 103 17.25 -0.10 -17.16
C PRO A 103 15.88 0.18 -16.53
N SER A 104 15.72 -0.11 -15.24
CA SER A 104 14.48 0.07 -14.48
C SER A 104 14.25 1.50 -13.99
N SER A 105 15.25 2.38 -14.05
CA SER A 105 15.02 3.80 -13.79
C SER A 105 14.19 4.39 -14.93
N ILE A 106 13.05 5.02 -14.59
CA ILE A 106 12.28 5.78 -15.57
C ILE A 106 13.19 6.90 -16.09
N LYS A 107 13.40 6.94 -17.41
CA LYS A 107 14.17 8.00 -18.08
C LYS A 107 13.25 9.19 -18.33
N GLY A 108 13.57 10.30 -17.69
CA GLY A 108 12.96 11.60 -17.91
C GLY A 108 13.85 12.44 -18.82
N PHE A 109 14.31 13.59 -18.33
CA PHE A 109 15.12 14.50 -19.16
C PHE A 109 16.55 13.99 -19.47
N GLU A 110 17.04 12.92 -18.82
CA GLU A 110 18.36 12.34 -19.11
C GLU A 110 18.47 11.71 -20.52
N LEU A 111 17.32 11.60 -21.21
CA LEU A 111 17.26 11.29 -22.64
C LEU A 111 18.01 12.33 -23.49
N PHE A 112 18.08 13.59 -23.06
CA PHE A 112 18.70 14.69 -23.82
C PHE A 112 20.22 14.75 -23.68
N ASP A 113 20.78 14.28 -22.55
CA ASP A 113 22.22 14.37 -22.25
C ASP A 113 23.10 13.57 -23.24
N ASN A 114 22.50 12.56 -23.90
CA ASN A 114 23.17 11.65 -24.82
C ASN A 114 22.89 11.97 -26.29
N ASN A 115 22.41 13.19 -26.60
CA ASN A 115 22.03 13.57 -27.96
C ASN A 115 23.21 13.58 -28.93
N LYS A 116 23.05 12.85 -30.04
CA LYS A 116 23.95 12.91 -31.19
C LYS A 116 23.62 14.14 -32.02
N PHE A 117 24.62 14.82 -32.57
CA PHE A 117 24.41 15.94 -33.49
C PHE A 117 23.57 15.50 -34.70
N GLY A 118 22.54 16.27 -35.04
CA GLY A 118 21.69 16.05 -36.22
C GLY A 118 20.28 15.50 -35.96
N VAL A 119 19.75 15.57 -34.74
CA VAL A 119 18.33 15.26 -34.46
C VAL A 119 17.38 16.19 -35.22
N THR A 120 16.24 15.65 -35.66
CA THR A 120 15.15 16.40 -36.29
C THR A 120 14.15 16.98 -35.27
N ASP A 121 13.37 17.99 -35.67
CA ASP A 121 12.35 18.61 -34.81
C ASP A 121 11.28 17.59 -34.34
N THR A 122 10.94 16.61 -35.17
CA THR A 122 10.01 15.52 -34.84
C THR A 122 10.61 14.55 -33.82
N GLU A 123 11.88 14.17 -33.96
CA GLU A 123 12.59 13.38 -32.96
C GLU A 123 12.72 14.15 -31.62
N ALA A 124 13.05 15.44 -31.68
CA ALA A 124 13.13 16.29 -30.50
C ALA A 124 11.78 16.41 -29.75
N LYS A 125 10.66 16.56 -30.48
CA LYS A 125 9.31 16.52 -29.90
C LYS A 125 8.98 15.17 -29.25
N ILE A 126 9.30 14.06 -29.91
CA ILE A 126 9.09 12.70 -29.36
C ILE A 126 9.95 12.46 -28.11
N MET A 127 11.21 12.92 -28.12
CA MET A 127 12.09 12.84 -26.94
C MET A 127 11.58 13.72 -25.79
N TYR A 128 11.06 14.91 -26.08
CA TYR A 128 10.46 15.79 -25.08
C TYR A 128 9.21 15.17 -24.44
N GLN A 129 8.29 14.61 -25.25
CA GLN A 129 7.13 13.90 -24.72
C GLN A 129 7.55 12.74 -23.82
N ARG A 130 8.51 11.89 -24.26
CA ARG A 130 8.97 10.74 -23.49
C ARG A 130 9.68 11.13 -22.20
N ALA A 131 10.41 12.25 -22.20
CA ALA A 131 11.00 12.82 -20.99
C ALA A 131 9.93 13.31 -20.01
N LEU A 132 8.89 13.99 -20.50
CA LEU A 132 7.79 14.51 -19.69
C LEU A 132 6.91 13.39 -19.11
N GLU A 133 6.58 12.36 -19.91
CA GLU A 133 5.98 11.10 -19.43
C GLU A 133 6.83 10.46 -18.33
N GLY A 134 8.16 10.51 -18.49
CA GLY A 134 9.13 9.98 -17.56
C GLY A 134 9.15 10.69 -16.20
N GLU A 135 9.31 12.02 -16.19
CA GLU A 135 9.32 12.80 -14.94
C GLU A 135 7.95 12.79 -14.25
N LEU A 136 6.84 12.78 -14.98
CA LEU A 136 5.52 12.63 -14.39
C LEU A 136 5.36 11.27 -13.71
N ALA A 137 5.75 10.18 -14.38
CA ALA A 137 5.73 8.85 -13.78
C ALA A 137 6.66 8.74 -12.56
N ARG A 138 7.84 9.37 -12.60
CA ARG A 138 8.79 9.45 -11.48
C ARG A 138 8.20 10.23 -10.29
N THR A 139 7.56 11.37 -10.55
CA THR A 139 6.91 12.20 -9.52
C THR A 139 5.74 11.46 -8.87
N ILE A 140 4.93 10.74 -9.65
CA ILE A 140 3.81 9.93 -9.14
C ILE A 140 4.30 8.70 -8.35
N GLN A 141 5.49 8.15 -8.65
CA GLN A 141 6.13 7.12 -7.82
C GLN A 141 6.68 7.66 -6.48
N GLY A 142 6.74 8.99 -6.29
CA GLY A 142 7.09 9.61 -5.01
C GLY A 142 6.03 9.47 -3.91
N PHE A 143 4.80 9.05 -4.25
CA PHE A 143 3.72 8.81 -3.28
C PHE A 143 3.92 7.48 -2.54
N GLU A 144 3.70 7.46 -1.22
CA GLU A 144 4.01 6.30 -0.38
C GLU A 144 3.21 5.05 -0.77
N GLU A 145 1.98 5.20 -1.26
CA GLU A 145 1.10 4.10 -1.63
C GLU A 145 1.41 3.49 -3.01
N ILE A 146 2.20 4.17 -3.86
CA ILE A 146 2.42 3.80 -5.26
C ILE A 146 3.75 3.04 -5.41
N GLU A 147 3.69 1.80 -5.91
CA GLU A 147 4.89 1.00 -6.23
C GLU A 147 5.47 1.44 -7.57
N LYS A 148 4.62 1.58 -8.59
CA LYS A 148 5.00 1.94 -9.95
C LYS A 148 3.90 2.81 -10.56
N ALA A 149 4.32 3.75 -11.40
CA ALA A 149 3.44 4.56 -12.23
C ALA A 149 3.96 4.59 -13.66
N ARG A 150 3.04 4.75 -14.61
CA ARG A 150 3.28 4.89 -16.05
C ARG A 150 2.31 5.95 -16.57
N VAL A 151 2.84 6.95 -17.23
CA VAL A 151 2.06 8.03 -17.85
C VAL A 151 2.19 7.92 -19.36
N HIS A 152 1.07 8.07 -20.06
CA HIS A 152 1.02 8.21 -21.51
C HIS A 152 0.32 9.52 -21.84
N LEU A 153 0.97 10.36 -22.62
CA LEU A 153 0.46 11.65 -23.06
C LEU A 153 0.04 11.58 -24.53
N VAL A 154 -1.03 12.28 -24.87
CA VAL A 154 -1.40 12.62 -26.25
C VAL A 154 -1.36 14.14 -26.32
N LEU A 155 -0.26 14.66 -26.88
CA LEU A 155 -0.06 16.09 -27.09
C LEU A 155 -0.63 16.49 -28.47
N PRO A 156 -1.32 17.62 -28.59
CA PRO A 156 -1.84 18.10 -29.86
C PRO A 156 -0.71 18.60 -30.77
N GLU A 157 -0.87 18.48 -32.09
CA GLU A 157 0.05 19.10 -33.04
C GLU A 157 -0.28 20.58 -33.25
N GLU A 158 0.70 21.45 -33.07
CA GLU A 158 0.56 22.90 -33.31
C GLU A 158 0.49 23.20 -34.82
N SER A 159 -0.74 23.24 -35.35
CA SER A 159 -1.05 23.56 -36.75
C SER A 159 -1.34 25.05 -36.93
N VAL A 160 -0.55 25.73 -37.77
CA VAL A 160 -0.75 27.15 -38.14
C VAL A 160 -2.02 27.37 -39.00
N PHE A 161 -2.69 26.29 -39.42
CA PHE A 161 -3.87 26.32 -40.30
C PHE A 161 -5.18 26.06 -39.55
N THR A 162 -5.12 25.64 -38.29
CA THR A 162 -6.31 25.31 -37.48
C THR A 162 -6.57 26.44 -36.47
N ARG A 163 -7.84 26.85 -36.32
CA ARG A 163 -8.21 27.98 -35.45
C ARG A 163 -8.53 27.57 -34.01
N ASP A 164 -8.83 26.30 -33.81
CA ASP A 164 -9.10 25.67 -32.52
C ASP A 164 -7.92 24.73 -32.18
N GLU A 165 -7.25 24.91 -31.04
CA GLU A 165 -6.24 23.95 -30.56
C GLU A 165 -6.95 22.68 -30.05
N GLU A 166 -6.57 21.51 -30.56
CA GLU A 166 -7.00 20.24 -29.95
C GLU A 166 -6.50 20.14 -28.50
N LYS A 167 -7.34 19.61 -27.61
CA LYS A 167 -6.98 19.44 -26.19
C LYS A 167 -6.15 18.18 -26.00
N ALA A 168 -5.06 18.29 -25.23
CA ALA A 168 -4.24 17.16 -24.85
C ALA A 168 -5.05 16.14 -24.03
N ARG A 169 -4.54 14.90 -23.95
CA ARG A 169 -5.09 13.83 -23.10
C ARG A 169 -3.99 13.10 -22.36
N ALA A 170 -4.31 12.48 -21.23
CA ALA A 170 -3.38 11.68 -20.46
C ALA A 170 -4.04 10.42 -19.90
N SER A 171 -3.31 9.30 -19.95
CA SER A 171 -3.65 8.06 -19.24
C SER A 171 -2.55 7.74 -18.25
N VAL A 172 -2.91 7.61 -16.98
CA VAL A 172 -2.03 7.33 -15.86
C VAL A 172 -2.36 5.95 -15.31
N THR A 173 -1.51 4.96 -15.60
CA THR A 173 -1.61 3.63 -14.99
C THR A 173 -0.72 3.57 -13.75
N ILE A 174 -1.29 3.19 -12.60
CA ILE A 174 -0.56 3.00 -11.35
C ILE A 174 -0.61 1.55 -10.88
N LYS A 175 0.37 1.16 -10.07
CA LYS A 175 0.42 -0.06 -9.30
C LYS A 175 0.62 0.30 -7.83
N LEU A 176 -0.25 -0.18 -6.95
CA LEU A 176 -0.24 0.13 -5.52
C LEU A 176 0.64 -0.85 -4.72
N LYS A 177 1.18 -0.38 -3.59
CA LYS A 177 2.04 -1.19 -2.70
C LYS A 177 1.19 -2.17 -1.88
N GLY A 178 1.04 -3.40 -2.40
CA GLY A 178 0.36 -4.50 -1.71
C GLY A 178 -1.16 -4.43 -1.86
N ASN A 179 -1.88 -4.08 -0.79
CA ASN A 179 -3.35 -4.00 -0.76
C ASN A 179 -3.83 -2.66 -0.17
N THR A 180 -3.06 -1.59 -0.41
CA THR A 180 -3.49 -0.21 -0.16
C THR A 180 -4.54 0.23 -1.18
N LYS A 181 -5.19 1.37 -0.91
CA LYS A 181 -6.08 2.07 -1.84
C LYS A 181 -5.79 3.56 -1.74
N LEU A 182 -5.79 4.27 -2.87
CA LEU A 182 -5.72 5.73 -2.84
C LEU A 182 -7.03 6.35 -2.35
N THR A 183 -6.94 7.49 -1.68
CA THR A 183 -8.10 8.35 -1.40
C THR A 183 -8.50 9.13 -2.65
N GLN A 184 -9.75 9.58 -2.72
CA GLN A 184 -10.20 10.44 -3.84
C GLN A 184 -9.41 11.75 -3.92
N GLU A 185 -8.90 12.24 -2.79
CA GLU A 185 -8.04 13.44 -2.69
C GLU A 185 -6.66 13.20 -3.34
N GLN A 186 -6.05 12.04 -3.09
CA GLN A 186 -4.80 11.65 -3.75
C GLN A 186 -4.97 11.52 -5.27
N VAL A 187 -6.10 10.96 -5.74
CA VAL A 187 -6.39 10.90 -7.18
C VAL A 187 -6.65 12.30 -7.76
N LYS A 188 -7.38 13.18 -7.06
CA LYS A 188 -7.52 14.61 -7.43
C LYS A 188 -6.17 15.33 -7.51
N ALA A 189 -5.23 15.00 -6.63
CA ALA A 189 -3.87 15.56 -6.63
C ALA A 189 -3.06 15.06 -7.84
N ILE A 190 -3.07 13.75 -8.13
CA ILE A 190 -2.41 13.17 -9.31
C ILE A 190 -2.94 13.79 -10.61
N ILE A 191 -4.26 13.92 -10.75
CA ILE A 191 -4.88 14.54 -11.93
C ILE A 191 -4.51 16.03 -12.04
N SER A 192 -4.56 16.76 -10.92
CA SER A 192 -4.23 18.18 -10.92
C SER A 192 -2.74 18.43 -11.21
N LEU A 193 -1.85 17.55 -10.76
CA LEU A 193 -0.42 17.57 -11.10
C LEU A 193 -0.22 17.41 -12.61
N VAL A 194 -0.71 16.30 -13.17
CA VAL A 194 -0.54 15.98 -14.60
C VAL A 194 -1.16 17.05 -15.49
N SER A 195 -2.38 17.52 -15.18
CA SER A 195 -3.05 18.63 -15.89
C SER A 195 -2.27 19.96 -15.81
N SER A 196 -1.63 20.27 -14.68
CA SER A 196 -0.85 21.52 -14.54
C SER A 196 0.52 21.45 -15.22
N SER A 197 1.08 20.25 -15.42
CA SER A 197 2.39 20.04 -16.04
C SER A 197 2.38 19.96 -17.56
N VAL A 198 1.22 20.00 -18.22
CA VAL A 198 1.08 19.78 -19.67
C VAL A 198 0.24 20.89 -20.33
N LYS A 199 0.75 21.52 -21.39
CA LYS A 199 0.02 22.54 -22.16
C LYS A 199 -1.31 21.98 -22.67
N ASN A 200 -2.39 22.73 -22.46
CA ASN A 200 -3.75 22.44 -22.94
C ASN A 200 -4.29 21.04 -22.53
N LEU A 201 -3.91 20.54 -21.34
CA LEU A 201 -4.46 19.32 -20.75
C LEU A 201 -5.54 19.64 -19.69
N PRO A 202 -6.83 19.59 -20.05
CA PRO A 202 -7.93 19.80 -19.09
C PRO A 202 -8.03 18.58 -18.15
N LYS A 203 -8.52 18.79 -16.91
CA LYS A 203 -8.54 17.74 -15.87
C LYS A 203 -9.45 16.55 -16.24
N GLU A 204 -10.46 16.83 -17.04
CA GLU A 204 -11.46 15.88 -17.53
C GLU A 204 -10.86 14.90 -18.56
N ASN A 205 -9.73 15.24 -19.19
CA ASN A 205 -9.00 14.39 -20.13
C ASN A 205 -7.86 13.58 -19.46
N VAL A 206 -7.83 13.49 -18.12
CA VAL A 206 -6.81 12.74 -17.37
C VAL A 206 -7.45 11.52 -16.69
N GLU A 207 -7.24 10.35 -17.31
CA GLU A 207 -7.72 9.08 -16.77
C GLU A 207 -6.68 8.46 -15.83
N VAL A 208 -7.11 8.00 -14.65
CA VAL A 208 -6.24 7.31 -13.67
C VAL A 208 -6.77 5.91 -13.43
N VAL A 209 -5.93 4.89 -13.71
CA VAL A 209 -6.32 3.48 -13.67
C VAL A 209 -5.37 2.69 -12.76
N ASP A 210 -5.95 1.89 -11.87
CA ASP A 210 -5.26 1.03 -10.91
C ASP A 210 -4.85 -0.33 -11.53
N ASN A 211 -3.92 -1.06 -10.89
CA ASN A 211 -3.46 -2.37 -11.34
C ASN A 211 -4.56 -3.45 -11.37
N ASN A 212 -5.70 -3.21 -10.73
CA ASN A 212 -6.90 -4.03 -10.81
C ASN A 212 -7.87 -3.61 -11.94
N MET A 213 -7.45 -2.73 -12.85
CA MET A 213 -8.27 -2.12 -13.92
C MET A 213 -9.44 -1.26 -13.42
N ASN A 214 -9.39 -0.80 -12.17
CA ASN A 214 -10.36 0.16 -11.64
C ASN A 214 -10.06 1.56 -12.18
N LEU A 215 -11.05 2.22 -12.80
CA LEU A 215 -10.95 3.63 -13.17
C LEU A 215 -11.15 4.49 -11.91
N LEU A 216 -10.07 5.05 -11.39
CA LEU A 216 -10.09 5.87 -10.17
C LEU A 216 -10.56 7.30 -10.42
N SER A 217 -10.45 7.80 -11.66
CA SER A 217 -10.84 9.16 -12.05
C SER A 217 -12.35 9.35 -12.28
N GLU A 218 -13.16 8.28 -12.25
CA GLU A 218 -14.60 8.32 -12.54
C GLU A 218 -15.37 9.20 -11.53
N ASN A 219 -16.31 10.02 -12.01
CA ASN A 219 -17.16 10.92 -11.20
C ASN A 219 -16.40 11.90 -10.26
N ILE A 220 -15.09 12.12 -10.43
CA ILE A 220 -14.28 12.95 -9.51
C ILE A 220 -14.62 14.45 -9.60
N PHE A 221 -14.81 14.99 -10.82
CA PHE A 221 -15.02 16.43 -11.04
C PHE A 221 -16.49 16.81 -11.26
N GLU A 222 -17.34 15.88 -11.71
CA GLU A 222 -18.76 16.16 -12.02
C GLU A 222 -19.56 16.75 -10.85
N SER A 223 -19.18 16.43 -9.62
CA SER A 223 -19.84 16.95 -8.41
C SER A 223 -19.70 18.46 -8.19
N GLU A 224 -18.72 19.13 -8.82
CA GLU A 224 -18.46 20.55 -8.57
C GLU A 224 -19.20 21.49 -9.54
N GLN A 225 -19.62 21.02 -10.73
CA GLN A 225 -20.07 21.92 -11.80
C GLN A 225 -21.60 22.04 -11.99
N ASN A 226 -22.38 21.02 -11.63
CA ASN A 226 -23.84 20.98 -11.90
C ASN A 226 -24.74 20.86 -10.66
N GLY A 227 -24.20 20.62 -9.46
CA GLY A 227 -24.99 20.39 -8.23
C GLY A 227 -25.85 19.10 -8.23
N ILE A 228 -25.88 18.36 -9.35
CA ILE A 228 -26.49 17.04 -9.46
C ILE A 228 -25.56 16.03 -8.78
N LEU A 229 -25.92 15.63 -7.55
CA LEU A 229 -25.33 14.46 -6.90
C LEU A 229 -25.62 13.24 -7.77
N THR A 230 -24.58 12.49 -8.17
CA THR A 230 -24.78 11.22 -8.89
C THR A 230 -25.51 10.22 -8.01
N SER A 231 -26.28 9.29 -8.58
CA SER A 231 -27.16 8.39 -7.83
C SER A 231 -26.44 7.60 -6.72
N ASN A 232 -25.16 7.27 -6.94
CA ASN A 232 -24.30 6.63 -5.95
C ASN A 232 -23.98 7.57 -4.77
N LYS A 233 -23.62 8.83 -5.04
CA LYS A 233 -23.39 9.87 -4.01
C LYS A 233 -24.68 10.21 -3.24
N GLN A 234 -25.85 10.21 -3.91
CA GLN A 234 -27.16 10.34 -3.23
C GLN A 234 -27.43 9.18 -2.27
N HIS A 235 -27.19 7.94 -2.71
CA HIS A 235 -27.35 6.75 -1.87
C HIS A 235 -26.38 6.73 -0.69
N GLU A 236 -25.12 7.10 -0.91
CA GLU A 236 -24.09 7.19 0.12
C GLU A 236 -24.42 8.27 1.16
N PHE A 237 -24.79 9.49 0.73
CA PHE A 237 -25.23 10.56 1.62
C PHE A 237 -26.46 10.15 2.44
N LYS A 238 -27.48 9.57 1.81
CA LYS A 238 -28.67 9.02 2.51
C LYS A 238 -28.27 7.97 3.54
N LYS A 239 -27.38 7.05 3.19
CA LYS A 239 -26.92 5.97 4.08
C LYS A 239 -26.11 6.50 5.25
N GLN A 240 -25.25 7.50 5.03
CA GLN A 240 -24.52 8.18 6.10
C GLN A 240 -25.47 8.90 7.05
N PHE A 241 -26.39 9.72 6.51
CA PHE A 241 -27.41 10.43 7.29
C PHE A 241 -28.31 9.47 8.11
N GLU A 242 -28.73 8.33 7.53
CA GLU A 242 -29.41 7.26 8.26
C GLU A 242 -28.55 6.66 9.37
N MET A 243 -27.25 6.47 9.15
CA MET A 243 -26.32 5.89 10.13
C MET A 243 -26.03 6.86 11.29
N ASP A 244 -25.83 8.15 11.02
CA ASP A 244 -25.50 9.14 12.04
C ASP A 244 -26.67 9.33 13.01
N LEU A 245 -27.88 9.57 12.49
CA LEU A 245 -29.12 9.60 13.31
C LEU A 245 -29.36 8.29 14.07
N GLN A 246 -29.10 7.13 13.44
CA GLN A 246 -29.26 5.83 14.10
C GLN A 246 -28.25 5.66 15.24
N ASN A 247 -27.01 6.13 15.06
CA ASN A 247 -25.98 6.11 16.08
C ASN A 247 -26.31 7.04 17.24
N ASP A 248 -26.79 8.26 17.00
CA ASP A 248 -27.16 9.19 18.07
C ASP A 248 -28.30 8.66 18.95
N VAL A 249 -29.38 8.15 18.34
CA VAL A 249 -30.48 7.53 19.09
C VAL A 249 -30.02 6.26 19.82
N LYS A 250 -29.20 5.42 19.17
CA LYS A 250 -28.63 4.23 19.84
C LYS A 250 -27.78 4.62 21.04
N ASN A 251 -26.83 5.55 20.87
CA ASN A 251 -25.93 6.04 21.91
C ASN A 251 -26.67 6.73 23.07
N MET A 252 -27.85 7.32 22.81
CA MET A 252 -28.71 7.87 23.86
C MET A 252 -29.41 6.76 24.66
N LEU A 253 -29.99 5.78 23.99
CA LEU A 253 -30.78 4.72 24.63
C LEU A 253 -29.90 3.65 25.31
N GLU A 254 -28.72 3.31 24.77
CA GLU A 254 -27.78 2.38 25.39
C GLU A 254 -27.22 2.88 26.74
N LYS A 255 -27.22 4.19 26.98
CA LYS A 255 -26.87 4.76 28.30
C LYS A 255 -27.92 4.47 29.38
N VAL A 256 -29.15 4.12 28.99
CA VAL A 256 -30.27 3.81 29.89
C VAL A 256 -30.48 2.30 30.00
N PHE A 257 -30.53 1.60 28.87
CA PHE A 257 -30.84 0.16 28.83
C PHE A 257 -29.60 -0.75 28.84
N GLY A 258 -28.41 -0.18 28.68
CA GLY A 258 -27.16 -0.92 28.50
C GLY A 258 -26.81 -1.17 27.04
N LYS A 259 -25.54 -1.51 26.80
CA LYS A 259 -25.00 -1.75 25.46
C LYS A 259 -25.56 -3.03 24.85
N ASP A 260 -25.81 -3.00 23.54
CA ASP A 260 -26.30 -4.09 22.69
C ASP A 260 -27.66 -4.68 23.15
N LYS A 261 -28.44 -3.86 23.88
CA LYS A 261 -29.84 -4.04 24.27
C LYS A 261 -30.84 -3.25 23.43
N VAL A 262 -30.35 -2.34 22.57
CA VAL A 262 -31.19 -1.46 21.76
C VAL A 262 -30.77 -1.59 20.30
N THR A 263 -31.73 -1.90 19.44
CA THR A 263 -31.58 -1.83 17.98
C THR A 263 -32.46 -0.72 17.45
N VAL A 264 -31.82 0.31 16.90
CA VAL A 264 -32.49 1.38 16.16
C VAL A 264 -32.28 1.10 14.68
N LYS A 265 -33.32 1.28 13.87
CA LYS A 265 -33.18 1.48 12.43
C LYS A 265 -34.00 2.70 12.00
N ILE A 266 -33.34 3.59 11.26
CA ILE A 266 -33.95 4.79 10.68
C ILE A 266 -33.90 4.65 9.16
N ASN A 267 -34.96 5.09 8.48
CA ASN A 267 -34.99 5.28 7.05
C ASN A 267 -35.40 6.72 6.73
N ALA A 268 -34.65 7.37 5.83
CA ALA A 268 -34.84 8.78 5.49
C ALA A 268 -35.25 8.94 4.02
N ASP A 269 -36.40 9.54 3.78
CA ASP A 269 -36.84 10.00 2.46
C ASP A 269 -36.32 11.42 2.26
N LEU A 270 -35.42 11.62 1.28
CA LEU A 270 -34.67 12.86 1.07
C LEU A 270 -34.93 13.40 -0.33
N ASP A 271 -35.14 14.72 -0.45
CA ASP A 271 -35.27 15.39 -1.74
C ASP A 271 -33.90 15.82 -2.27
N PHE A 272 -33.45 15.21 -3.37
CA PHE A 272 -32.23 15.59 -4.07
C PHE A 272 -32.50 16.53 -5.27
N ASP A 273 -33.73 17.02 -5.45
CA ASP A 273 -34.08 18.01 -6.47
C ASP A 273 -33.40 19.37 -6.17
N SER A 274 -32.34 19.69 -6.91
CA SER A 274 -31.83 21.07 -6.98
C SER A 274 -32.83 21.95 -7.72
N ARG A 275 -33.36 22.99 -7.06
CA ARG A 275 -34.40 23.89 -7.62
C ARG A 275 -34.01 25.34 -7.46
N GLN A 276 -33.80 26.04 -8.58
CA GLN A 276 -33.69 27.50 -8.60
C GLN A 276 -35.09 28.11 -8.73
N ILE A 277 -35.49 28.91 -7.75
CA ILE A 277 -36.71 29.71 -7.77
C ILE A 277 -36.28 31.18 -7.92
N THR A 278 -36.65 31.82 -9.02
CA THR A 278 -36.48 33.26 -9.21
C THR A 278 -37.85 33.92 -9.02
N THR A 279 -38.04 34.56 -7.87
CA THR A 279 -39.24 35.33 -7.55
C THR A 279 -39.01 36.79 -7.92
N LEU A 280 -39.65 37.26 -9.00
CA LEU A 280 -39.63 38.68 -9.36
C LEU A 280 -40.85 39.39 -8.75
N LYS A 281 -40.60 40.19 -7.72
CA LYS A 281 -41.63 40.96 -7.00
C LYS A 281 -41.57 42.43 -7.41
N TYR A 282 -42.64 42.90 -8.05
CA TYR A 282 -42.86 44.32 -8.29
C TYR A 282 -43.43 45.00 -7.04
N ASP A 283 -42.96 46.22 -6.77
CA ASP A 283 -43.54 47.09 -5.75
C ASP A 283 -44.88 47.68 -6.22
N LYS A 284 -45.70 48.12 -5.28
CA LYS A 284 -46.99 48.77 -5.56
C LYS A 284 -46.85 50.27 -5.81
N ASP A 285 -45.83 50.89 -5.22
CA ASP A 285 -45.61 52.32 -5.32
C ASP A 285 -44.77 52.63 -6.58
N SER A 286 -45.45 52.99 -7.67
CA SER A 286 -44.82 53.37 -8.93
C SER A 286 -44.34 54.82 -8.89
N ILE A 287 -43.03 55.03 -9.05
CA ILE A 287 -42.42 56.37 -9.10
C ILE A 287 -42.48 56.93 -10.52
N ILE A 288 -42.78 58.22 -10.66
CA ILE A 288 -42.80 58.89 -11.96
C ILE A 288 -41.35 59.14 -12.40
N ARG A 289 -40.93 58.48 -13.50
CA ARG A 289 -39.62 58.66 -14.12
C ARG A 289 -39.58 59.90 -15.02
N SER A 290 -40.66 60.15 -15.77
CA SER A 290 -40.79 61.36 -16.59
C SER A 290 -42.26 61.67 -16.87
N GLN A 291 -42.65 62.94 -16.77
CA GLN A 291 -43.99 63.42 -17.12
C GLN A 291 -43.87 64.51 -18.19
N GLN A 292 -44.44 64.28 -19.37
CA GLN A 292 -44.54 65.26 -20.44
C GLN A 292 -46.00 65.71 -20.53
N LYS A 293 -46.26 66.99 -20.25
CA LYS A 293 -47.61 67.57 -20.23
C LYS A 293 -47.69 68.71 -21.25
N ILE A 294 -48.26 68.43 -22.42
CA ILE A 294 -48.55 69.42 -23.44
C ILE A 294 -49.91 70.04 -23.11
N LYS A 295 -49.98 71.37 -22.98
CA LYS A 295 -51.24 72.10 -22.78
C LYS A 295 -51.35 73.23 -23.79
N GLU A 296 -52.04 72.96 -24.89
CA GLU A 296 -52.40 73.95 -25.89
C GLU A 296 -53.70 74.62 -25.46
N THR A 297 -53.71 75.94 -25.34
CA THR A 297 -54.94 76.72 -25.13
C THR A 297 -55.03 77.76 -26.24
N SER A 298 -55.79 77.43 -27.29
CA SER A 298 -56.12 78.41 -28.32
C SER A 298 -57.28 79.28 -27.83
N ASN A 299 -57.02 80.57 -27.69
CA ASN A 299 -58.04 81.59 -27.47
C ASN A 299 -58.16 82.42 -28.75
N ASP A 300 -59.07 82.03 -29.65
CA ASP A 300 -59.43 82.84 -30.81
C ASP A 300 -60.25 84.06 -30.38
N THR A 301 -59.56 85.06 -29.81
CA THR A 301 -60.06 86.42 -29.77
C THR A 301 -59.93 87.00 -31.18
N ASN A 302 -61.06 87.08 -31.90
CA ASN A 302 -61.13 87.61 -33.25
C ASN A 302 -60.92 89.14 -33.26
N SER A 303 -59.70 89.56 -32.94
CA SER A 303 -59.26 90.95 -32.87
C SER A 303 -59.22 91.50 -34.29
N GLN A 304 -60.21 92.33 -34.61
CA GLN A 304 -60.42 92.88 -35.93
C GLN A 304 -59.34 93.93 -36.26
N GLY A 305 -58.15 93.46 -36.61
CA GLY A 305 -57.02 94.28 -37.02
C GLY A 305 -57.42 95.19 -38.18
N SER A 306 -57.19 96.50 -38.02
CA SER A 306 -57.67 97.53 -38.95
C SER A 306 -56.88 97.56 -40.26
N GLY A 307 -57.08 96.55 -41.10
CA GLY A 307 -56.60 96.47 -42.48
C GLY A 307 -57.44 97.33 -43.42
N SER A 308 -57.55 98.63 -43.16
CA SER A 308 -58.36 99.55 -43.96
C SER A 308 -57.72 99.81 -45.32
N SER A 309 -58.20 99.12 -46.36
CA SER A 309 -57.92 99.44 -47.76
C SER A 309 -58.90 100.52 -48.25
N PRO A 310 -58.44 101.67 -48.78
CA PRO A 310 -59.27 102.86 -48.90
C PRO A 310 -60.10 102.93 -50.20
N ILE A 311 -61.00 101.97 -50.44
CA ILE A 311 -62.02 102.06 -51.50
C ILE A 311 -63.40 101.67 -50.94
N ASP A 312 -64.39 102.51 -51.29
CA ASP A 312 -65.84 102.43 -51.06
C ASP A 312 -66.37 102.39 -49.61
N ASN A 313 -67.10 103.45 -49.26
CA ASN A 313 -67.70 103.69 -47.95
C ASN A 313 -69.17 104.12 -48.11
N ASN A 314 -70.06 103.19 -48.48
CA ASN A 314 -71.50 103.49 -48.51
C ASN A 314 -72.47 102.28 -48.45
N MET A 315 -72.29 101.35 -47.50
CA MET A 315 -73.38 100.45 -47.08
C MET A 315 -73.34 100.20 -45.57
N SER A 316 -74.35 100.66 -44.86
CA SER A 316 -74.55 100.33 -43.45
C SER A 316 -75.31 99.02 -43.31
N ASN A 317 -74.69 98.01 -42.72
CA ASN A 317 -75.38 96.80 -42.29
C ASN A 317 -74.85 96.38 -40.90
N THR A 318 -75.57 96.80 -39.86
CA THR A 318 -75.14 96.66 -38.47
C THR A 318 -75.35 95.23 -37.95
N ILE A 319 -74.45 94.32 -38.32
CA ILE A 319 -74.47 92.95 -37.78
C ILE A 319 -74.06 92.99 -36.31
N GLN A 320 -75.02 92.75 -35.41
CA GLN A 320 -74.77 92.62 -33.98
C GLN A 320 -74.12 91.26 -33.69
N GLY A 321 -72.80 91.17 -33.94
CA GLY A 321 -72.01 89.97 -33.71
C GLY A 321 -72.00 89.58 -32.23
N ASN A 322 -72.66 88.47 -31.88
CA ASN A 322 -72.52 87.87 -30.57
C ASN A 322 -71.08 87.35 -30.43
N ASN A 323 -70.33 87.88 -29.46
CA ASN A 323 -68.87 87.72 -29.40
C ASN A 323 -68.48 86.38 -28.76
N GLN A 324 -68.73 85.29 -29.50
CA GLN A 324 -68.61 83.91 -29.01
C GLN A 324 -67.15 83.44 -28.99
N SER A 325 -66.42 83.90 -27.98
CA SER A 325 -65.05 83.47 -27.66
C SER A 325 -64.95 81.95 -27.63
N SER A 326 -64.24 81.39 -28.62
CA SER A 326 -64.11 79.94 -28.80
C SER A 326 -62.77 79.47 -28.25
N THR A 327 -62.71 79.27 -26.93
CA THR A 327 -61.54 78.68 -26.27
C THR A 327 -61.48 77.19 -26.55
N SER A 328 -60.42 76.76 -27.23
CA SER A 328 -60.12 75.34 -27.46
C SER A 328 -58.90 74.95 -26.63
N SER A 329 -59.06 74.00 -25.71
CA SER A 329 -57.99 73.48 -24.86
C SER A 329 -57.71 72.02 -25.16
N ARG A 330 -56.51 71.70 -25.65
CA ARG A 330 -55.98 70.34 -25.72
C ARG A 330 -54.98 70.15 -24.59
N GLU A 331 -55.19 69.13 -23.78
CA GLU A 331 -54.26 68.72 -22.74
C GLU A 331 -53.88 67.26 -22.99
N GLU A 332 -52.58 67.00 -23.15
CA GLU A 332 -52.03 65.69 -23.49
C GLU A 332 -50.89 65.39 -22.51
N GLU A 333 -51.05 64.34 -21.72
CA GLU A 333 -50.12 63.99 -20.65
C GLU A 333 -49.59 62.56 -20.84
N ILE A 334 -48.27 62.43 -20.93
CA ILE A 334 -47.55 61.16 -21.06
C ILE A 334 -46.68 61.01 -19.82
N THR A 335 -47.07 60.09 -18.94
CA THR A 335 -46.39 59.83 -17.66
C THR A 335 -45.77 58.44 -17.69
N ASN A 336 -44.45 58.39 -17.78
CA ASN A 336 -43.68 57.16 -17.68
C ASN A 336 -43.36 56.88 -16.22
N TYR A 337 -43.66 55.67 -15.77
CA TYR A 337 -43.40 55.19 -14.42
C TYR A 337 -42.21 54.23 -14.41
N GLU A 338 -41.41 54.27 -13.36
CA GLU A 338 -40.56 53.16 -12.94
C GLU A 338 -41.21 52.45 -11.75
N ILE A 339 -41.12 51.12 -11.76
CA ILE A 339 -41.67 50.25 -10.71
C ILE A 339 -40.47 49.57 -10.06
N GLY A 340 -40.36 49.67 -8.74
CA GLY A 340 -39.32 48.95 -8.00
C GLY A 340 -39.47 47.45 -8.24
N GLN A 341 -38.40 46.78 -8.64
CA GLN A 341 -38.37 45.32 -8.79
C GLN A 341 -37.37 44.73 -7.81
N THR A 342 -37.82 43.74 -7.04
CA THR A 342 -36.97 42.87 -6.21
C THR A 342 -36.91 41.51 -6.87
N GLU A 343 -35.73 41.14 -7.38
CA GLU A 343 -35.46 39.75 -7.80
C GLU A 343 -34.90 38.97 -6.61
N GLU A 344 -35.66 38.00 -6.12
CA GLU A 344 -35.19 37.04 -5.12
C GLU A 344 -34.86 35.72 -5.80
N LYS A 345 -33.57 35.38 -5.86
CA LYS A 345 -33.07 34.12 -6.43
C LYS A 345 -32.74 33.12 -5.33
N ILE A 346 -33.70 32.25 -5.01
CA ILE A 346 -33.52 31.16 -4.05
C ILE A 346 -32.98 29.94 -4.80
N ILE A 347 -31.80 29.45 -4.41
CA ILE A 347 -31.28 28.15 -4.83
C ILE A 347 -31.56 27.18 -3.69
N LYS A 348 -32.55 26.28 -3.84
CA LYS A 348 -32.75 25.19 -2.88
C LYS A 348 -31.61 24.18 -3.02
N ALA A 349 -30.88 23.97 -1.92
CA ALA A 349 -29.89 22.90 -1.83
C ALA A 349 -30.57 21.52 -1.74
N PRO A 350 -30.03 20.50 -2.42
CA PRO A 350 -30.53 19.12 -2.27
C PRO A 350 -30.20 18.57 -0.88
N GLY A 351 -31.07 17.70 -0.36
CA GLY A 351 -30.98 17.09 0.98
C GLY A 351 -32.18 17.37 1.91
N GLU A 352 -33.27 17.99 1.42
CA GLU A 352 -34.45 18.32 2.24
C GLU A 352 -35.19 17.05 2.70
N ILE A 353 -35.50 16.94 3.99
CA ILE A 353 -36.13 15.73 4.55
C ILE A 353 -37.62 15.71 4.20
N LYS A 354 -38.00 14.81 3.29
CA LYS A 354 -39.40 14.57 2.91
C LYS A 354 -40.16 13.81 4.01
N ARG A 355 -39.54 12.77 4.57
CA ARG A 355 -40.14 11.91 5.60
C ARG A 355 -39.08 11.09 6.33
N LEU A 356 -39.25 10.87 7.62
CA LEU A 356 -38.48 9.93 8.43
C LEU A 356 -39.35 8.74 8.86
N SER A 357 -38.77 7.55 8.88
CA SER A 357 -39.37 6.34 9.46
C SER A 357 -38.40 5.74 10.47
N VAL A 358 -38.76 5.80 11.75
CA VAL A 358 -37.92 5.37 12.88
C VAL A 358 -38.51 4.12 13.53
N SER A 359 -37.70 3.07 13.64
CA SER A 359 -38.05 1.85 14.37
C SER A 359 -37.04 1.61 15.47
N VAL A 360 -37.52 1.50 16.70
CA VAL A 360 -36.70 1.19 17.89
C VAL A 360 -37.18 -0.13 18.48
N VAL A 361 -36.26 -1.06 18.70
CA VAL A 361 -36.53 -2.31 19.42
C VAL A 361 -35.62 -2.40 20.64
N ILE A 362 -36.21 -2.70 21.80
CA ILE A 362 -35.52 -2.73 23.09
C ILE A 362 -35.65 -4.12 23.73
N ASP A 363 -34.53 -4.67 24.18
CA ASP A 363 -34.45 -5.94 24.92
C ASP A 363 -34.95 -5.76 26.37
N GLY A 364 -36.23 -6.08 26.58
CA GLY A 364 -36.89 -6.01 27.88
C GLY A 364 -38.40 -6.19 27.79
N ASN A 365 -39.09 -5.88 28.90
CA ASN A 365 -40.55 -5.82 28.98
C ASN A 365 -40.95 -4.42 29.46
N LEU A 366 -41.21 -3.51 28.52
CA LEU A 366 -41.56 -2.10 28.78
C LEU A 366 -43.07 -1.90 28.92
N ASN A 367 -43.47 -1.16 29.96
CA ASN A 367 -44.86 -0.71 30.12
C ASN A 367 -45.20 0.38 29.09
N GLU A 368 -46.48 0.53 28.73
CA GLU A 368 -46.93 1.52 27.73
C GLU A 368 -46.53 2.97 28.08
N LEU A 369 -46.53 3.32 29.37
CA LEU A 369 -46.06 4.64 29.84
C LEU A 369 -44.56 4.85 29.54
N GLU A 370 -43.74 3.81 29.67
CA GLU A 370 -42.31 3.87 29.38
C GLU A 370 -42.08 3.96 27.87
N LYS A 371 -42.79 3.17 27.07
CA LYS A 371 -42.78 3.28 25.59
C LYS A 371 -43.14 4.70 25.14
N GLN A 372 -44.16 5.31 25.74
CA GLN A 372 -44.58 6.68 25.42
C GLN A 372 -43.54 7.73 25.84
N SER A 373 -42.90 7.57 27.00
CA SER A 373 -41.77 8.43 27.39
C SER A 373 -40.58 8.31 26.42
N ILE A 374 -40.23 7.08 26.01
CA ILE A 374 -39.16 6.83 25.04
C ILE A 374 -39.54 7.40 23.66
N LYS A 375 -40.80 7.28 23.22
CA LYS A 375 -41.30 7.90 21.98
C LYS A 375 -41.05 9.41 21.97
N ASN A 376 -41.39 10.12 23.05
CA ASN A 376 -41.18 11.56 23.15
C ASN A 376 -39.68 11.92 23.11
N ILE A 377 -38.82 11.13 23.76
CA ILE A 377 -37.37 11.31 23.73
C ILE A 377 -36.80 11.12 22.32
N VAL A 378 -37.20 10.05 21.62
CA VAL A 378 -36.71 9.76 20.26
C VAL A 378 -37.22 10.80 19.26
N VAL A 379 -38.48 11.26 19.38
CA VAL A 379 -39.03 12.37 18.59
C VAL A 379 -38.19 13.64 18.76
N ALA A 380 -37.87 14.02 20.00
CA ALA A 380 -37.02 15.19 20.26
C ALA A 380 -35.59 15.03 19.73
N ALA A 381 -35.00 13.83 19.85
CA ALA A 381 -33.63 13.54 19.42
C ALA A 381 -33.46 13.46 17.88
N THR A 382 -34.50 13.04 17.16
CA THR A 382 -34.49 12.89 15.68
C THR A 382 -35.18 14.03 14.94
N GLY A 383 -35.82 14.97 15.65
CA GLY A 383 -36.53 16.10 15.07
C GLY A 383 -37.76 15.71 14.25
N LEU A 384 -38.41 14.59 14.58
CA LEU A 384 -39.60 14.08 13.88
C LEU A 384 -40.74 15.11 13.91
N SER A 385 -41.47 15.25 12.79
CA SER A 385 -42.63 16.13 12.67
C SER A 385 -43.83 15.40 12.07
N GLU A 386 -44.96 15.49 12.75
CA GLU A 386 -46.24 14.94 12.28
C GLU A 386 -46.72 15.66 11.01
N GLU A 387 -46.36 16.94 10.81
CA GLU A 387 -46.69 17.72 9.59
C GLU A 387 -46.00 17.18 8.32
N ARG A 388 -44.85 16.48 8.47
CA ARG A 388 -44.17 15.79 7.35
C ARG A 388 -44.74 14.40 7.07
N GLY A 389 -45.63 13.89 7.92
CA GLY A 389 -46.07 12.49 7.87
C GLY A 389 -44.97 11.50 8.31
N ASP A 390 -44.08 11.94 9.21
CA ASP A 390 -43.07 11.07 9.81
C ASP A 390 -43.70 9.98 10.69
N VAL A 391 -43.07 8.81 10.78
CA VAL A 391 -43.57 7.68 11.58
C VAL A 391 -42.52 7.14 12.55
N ILE A 392 -42.97 6.75 13.74
CA ILE A 392 -42.15 6.10 14.77
C ILE A 392 -42.88 4.89 15.36
N ASN A 393 -42.22 3.74 15.41
CA ASN A 393 -42.65 2.57 16.17
C ASN A 393 -41.60 2.16 17.21
N ILE A 394 -42.06 1.69 18.38
CA ILE A 394 -41.21 1.25 19.50
C ILE A 394 -41.72 -0.09 20.05
N GLU A 395 -40.92 -1.13 19.84
CA GLU A 395 -41.24 -2.50 20.25
C GLU A 395 -40.34 -2.99 21.39
N SER A 396 -40.89 -3.88 22.23
CA SER A 396 -40.20 -4.50 23.36
C SER A 396 -40.10 -6.01 23.09
N ILE A 397 -38.93 -6.48 22.68
CA ILE A 397 -38.72 -7.86 22.20
C ILE A 397 -37.39 -8.38 22.75
N THR A 398 -37.39 -9.55 23.39
CA THR A 398 -36.17 -10.17 23.92
C THR A 398 -35.22 -10.60 22.80
N PHE A 399 -33.95 -10.23 22.90
CA PHE A 399 -32.94 -10.51 21.86
C PHE A 399 -32.33 -11.91 22.02
N ASN A 400 -31.92 -12.54 20.90
CA ASN A 400 -31.21 -13.81 20.94
C ASN A 400 -29.69 -13.61 21.13
N ASP A 401 -29.20 -13.90 22.35
CA ASP A 401 -27.79 -13.81 22.73
C ASP A 401 -26.93 -15.05 22.38
N GLU A 402 -27.46 -16.09 21.73
CA GLU A 402 -26.69 -17.30 21.36
C GLU A 402 -25.40 -16.97 20.58
N PHE A 403 -25.47 -16.02 19.65
CA PHE A 403 -24.32 -15.60 18.85
C PHE A 403 -23.26 -14.88 19.70
N LYS A 404 -23.66 -14.04 20.67
CA LYS A 404 -22.75 -13.39 21.62
C LYS A 404 -22.06 -14.43 22.52
N LYS A 405 -22.82 -15.41 23.02
CA LYS A 405 -22.29 -16.52 23.84
C LYS A 405 -21.25 -17.34 23.08
N LYS A 406 -21.49 -17.63 21.80
CA LYS A 406 -20.51 -18.32 20.95
C LYS A 406 -19.23 -17.50 20.75
N ILE A 407 -19.34 -16.23 20.35
CA ILE A 407 -18.16 -15.35 20.18
C ILE A 407 -17.34 -15.26 21.48
N GLN A 408 -18.00 -15.18 22.64
CA GLN A 408 -17.27 -15.13 23.92
C GLN A 408 -16.56 -16.44 24.26
N ALA A 409 -17.16 -17.60 23.95
CA ALA A 409 -16.50 -18.90 24.09
C ALA A 409 -15.28 -19.03 23.16
N ASP A 410 -15.46 -18.74 21.86
CA ASP A 410 -14.40 -18.76 20.85
C ASP A 410 -13.22 -17.85 21.26
N LEU A 411 -13.50 -16.64 21.76
CA LEU A 411 -12.51 -15.66 22.19
C LEU A 411 -11.81 -16.04 23.51
N GLU A 412 -12.48 -16.78 24.40
CA GLU A 412 -11.82 -17.40 25.56
C GLU A 412 -10.91 -18.56 25.18
N GLU A 413 -11.29 -19.39 24.20
CA GLU A 413 -10.43 -20.46 23.68
C GLU A 413 -9.19 -19.90 23.00
N MET A 414 -9.32 -18.84 22.18
CA MET A 414 -8.17 -18.14 21.59
C MET A 414 -7.18 -17.66 22.66
N LYS A 415 -7.66 -16.99 23.73
CA LYS A 415 -6.81 -16.55 24.85
C LYS A 415 -6.10 -17.72 25.55
N LYS A 416 -6.80 -18.84 25.76
CA LYS A 416 -6.22 -20.07 26.34
C LYS A 416 -5.12 -20.64 25.42
N GLN A 417 -5.30 -20.62 24.10
CA GLN A 417 -4.27 -21.04 23.14
C GLN A 417 -3.06 -20.09 23.09
N GLU A 418 -3.28 -18.77 23.13
CA GLU A 418 -2.19 -17.78 23.20
C GLU A 418 -1.32 -17.97 24.45
N GLU A 419 -1.94 -18.20 25.62
CA GLU A 419 -1.20 -18.55 26.84
C GLU A 419 -0.36 -19.82 26.69
N LEU A 420 -0.91 -20.87 26.10
CA LEU A 420 -0.20 -22.14 25.87
C LEU A 420 0.98 -21.94 24.90
N ILE A 421 0.80 -21.16 23.84
CA ILE A 421 1.88 -20.79 22.89
C ILE A 421 2.96 -19.97 23.60
N LYS A 422 2.58 -19.00 24.45
CA LYS A 422 3.52 -18.18 25.24
C LYS A 422 4.32 -19.01 26.24
N LYS A 423 3.64 -19.92 26.97
CA LYS A 423 4.27 -20.90 27.88
C LYS A 423 5.23 -21.83 27.11
N ARG A 424 4.82 -22.34 25.94
CA ARG A 424 5.69 -23.19 25.09
C ARG A 424 6.95 -22.44 24.63
N LYS A 425 6.84 -21.19 24.18
CA LYS A 425 8.00 -20.35 23.81
C LYS A 425 8.94 -20.13 25.00
N MET A 426 8.41 -19.88 26.20
CA MET A 426 9.20 -19.72 27.42
C MET A 426 9.97 -21.00 27.77
N TYR A 427 9.35 -22.18 27.69
CA TYR A 427 10.05 -23.46 27.94
C TYR A 427 11.15 -23.76 26.91
N ILE A 428 10.95 -23.42 25.64
CA ILE A 428 11.99 -23.56 24.60
C ILE A 428 13.20 -22.68 24.91
N MET A 429 12.98 -21.38 25.21
CA MET A 429 14.05 -20.45 25.58
C MET A 429 14.83 -20.90 26.83
N ILE A 430 14.16 -21.48 27.83
CA ILE A 430 14.82 -22.07 29.00
C ILE A 430 15.66 -23.31 28.61
N GLY A 431 15.14 -24.16 27.72
CA GLY A 431 15.87 -25.32 27.20
C GLY A 431 17.15 -24.94 26.45
N GLU A 432 17.09 -23.91 25.60
CA GLU A 432 18.24 -23.36 24.87
C GLU A 432 19.31 -22.82 25.83
N ALA A 433 18.92 -22.07 26.86
CA ALA A 433 19.83 -21.56 27.88
C ALA A 433 20.53 -22.70 28.66
N VAL A 434 19.80 -23.75 29.03
CA VAL A 434 20.36 -24.93 29.72
C VAL A 434 21.31 -25.70 28.80
N ALA A 435 20.98 -25.88 27.52
CA ALA A 435 21.85 -26.52 26.55
C ALA A 435 23.18 -25.76 26.37
N GLY A 436 23.13 -24.42 26.29
CA GLY A 436 24.33 -23.57 26.24
C GLY A 436 25.24 -23.74 27.46
N LEU A 437 24.67 -23.81 28.67
CA LEU A 437 25.41 -24.06 29.91
C LEU A 437 26.07 -25.45 29.94
N ILE A 438 25.39 -26.48 29.42
CA ILE A 438 25.97 -27.84 29.32
C ILE A 438 27.17 -27.85 28.37
N VAL A 439 27.09 -27.18 27.21
CA VAL A 439 28.22 -27.06 26.27
C VAL A 439 29.40 -26.34 26.91
N LEU A 440 29.17 -25.23 27.62
CA LEU A 440 30.22 -24.52 28.36
C LEU A 440 30.87 -25.39 29.46
N PHE A 441 30.08 -26.20 30.16
CA PHE A 441 30.58 -27.13 31.18
C PHE A 441 31.46 -28.25 30.58
N ILE A 442 31.09 -28.78 29.41
CA ILE A 442 31.90 -29.77 28.68
C ILE A 442 33.23 -29.14 28.22
N ILE A 443 33.20 -27.91 27.70
CA ILE A 443 34.42 -27.16 27.32
C ILE A 443 35.32 -26.93 28.54
N TYR A 444 34.76 -26.52 29.67
CA TYR A 444 35.49 -26.34 30.93
C TYR A 444 36.18 -27.64 31.40
N LEU A 445 35.49 -28.78 31.36
CA LEU A 445 36.08 -30.08 31.70
C LEU A 445 37.20 -30.50 30.74
N ALA A 446 37.04 -30.25 29.43
CA ALA A 446 38.06 -30.55 28.43
C ALA A 446 39.35 -29.72 28.67
N LEU A 447 39.21 -28.42 28.97
CA LEU A 447 40.33 -27.54 29.33
C LEU A 447 41.00 -27.98 30.63
N ARG A 448 40.23 -28.36 31.66
CA ARG A 448 40.75 -28.82 32.94
C ARG A 448 41.50 -30.15 32.83
N LYS A 449 41.08 -31.04 31.91
CA LYS A 449 41.76 -32.32 31.62
C LYS A 449 43.12 -32.11 30.93
N LYS A 450 43.29 -31.08 30.09
CA LYS A 450 44.59 -30.78 29.45
C LYS A 450 45.67 -30.44 30.48
N ARG A 451 45.40 -29.49 31.38
CA ARG A 451 46.38 -29.06 32.41
C ARG A 451 46.89 -30.24 33.25
N LYS A 452 45.99 -31.11 33.73
CA LYS A 452 46.38 -32.26 34.56
C LYS A 452 47.21 -33.33 33.83
N ILE A 453 47.27 -33.30 32.50
CA ILE A 453 48.18 -34.17 31.70
C ILE A 453 49.56 -33.52 31.53
N GLU A 454 49.60 -32.19 31.52
CA GLU A 454 50.80 -31.35 31.42
C GLU A 454 51.60 -31.42 32.74
N ASP A 455 50.91 -31.29 33.88
CA ASP A 455 51.50 -31.41 35.23
C ASP A 455 52.21 -32.77 35.45
N LEU A 456 51.61 -33.87 34.95
CA LEU A 456 52.10 -35.24 35.14
C LEU A 456 53.36 -35.59 34.33
N GLN A 457 53.78 -34.76 33.38
CA GLN A 457 54.97 -35.04 32.55
C GLN A 457 56.27 -34.45 33.12
N ILE A 458 56.18 -33.61 34.15
CA ILE A 458 57.34 -32.88 34.70
C ILE A 458 58.10 -33.69 35.77
N GLU A 459 57.43 -34.58 36.51
CA GLU A 459 58.07 -35.34 37.60
C GLU A 459 58.96 -36.51 37.14
N GLN A 460 58.73 -37.09 35.96
CA GLN A 460 59.35 -38.37 35.57
C GLN A 460 60.77 -38.30 34.99
N GLN A 461 61.43 -37.14 34.99
CA GLN A 461 62.73 -36.97 34.30
C GLN A 461 63.97 -37.16 35.21
N ASN A 462 63.81 -37.34 36.52
CA ASN A 462 64.91 -37.48 37.48
C ASN A 462 65.00 -38.88 38.13
N ASN A 463 65.51 -39.88 37.40
CA ASN A 463 66.54 -40.84 37.87
C ASN A 463 66.85 -41.97 36.88
N ILE A 464 68.13 -42.36 36.86
CA ILE A 464 68.78 -43.54 36.26
C ILE A 464 69.92 -43.88 37.27
N ASP A 465 70.48 -45.08 37.46
CA ASP A 465 70.72 -46.26 36.63
C ASP A 465 71.20 -47.46 37.54
N VAL A 466 71.75 -48.56 36.96
CA VAL A 466 72.67 -49.58 37.54
C VAL A 466 72.05 -50.74 38.37
N LEU A 467 72.45 -52.04 38.28
CA LEU A 467 73.14 -52.91 37.28
C LEU A 467 73.07 -54.41 37.75
N ILE A 468 73.23 -55.40 36.83
CA ILE A 468 73.64 -56.84 37.05
C ILE A 468 72.59 -57.71 37.83
N GLY A 469 72.36 -59.03 37.65
CA GLY A 469 72.97 -60.16 36.88
C GLY A 469 73.49 -61.25 37.85
N ASP A 470 73.48 -62.58 37.64
CA ASP A 470 72.92 -63.55 36.67
C ASP A 470 72.97 -64.96 37.40
N VAL A 471 72.67 -66.21 36.97
CA VAL A 471 72.45 -66.99 35.72
C VAL A 471 71.61 -68.27 36.09
N LEU A 472 70.98 -68.99 35.14
CA LEU A 472 71.06 -70.48 34.92
C LEU A 472 69.94 -71.06 34.00
N GLN A 473 70.07 -72.32 33.55
CA GLN A 473 69.41 -72.93 32.37
C GLN A 473 68.50 -74.15 32.69
N LYS A 474 67.56 -74.53 31.78
CA LYS A 474 67.58 -75.76 30.90
C LYS A 474 66.23 -76.02 30.15
N GLN A 475 66.26 -76.79 29.05
CA GLN A 475 65.13 -77.24 28.19
C GLN A 475 64.94 -78.80 28.28
N PRO A 476 64.00 -79.53 27.59
CA PRO A 476 62.98 -79.14 26.59
C PRO A 476 61.54 -79.79 26.64
N ILE A 477 60.60 -79.14 25.94
CA ILE A 477 59.48 -79.62 25.05
C ILE A 477 58.73 -80.97 25.33
N ALA A 478 57.39 -80.92 25.48
CA ALA A 478 56.39 -81.82 24.85
C ALA A 478 54.93 -81.27 24.91
N TYR A 479 54.08 -81.70 23.96
CA TYR A 479 52.65 -81.37 23.68
C TYR A 479 51.66 -82.13 24.62
N GLU A 480 50.34 -81.90 24.79
CA GLU A 480 49.26 -80.94 24.38
C GLU A 480 47.99 -81.23 25.29
N PRO A 481 46.72 -80.77 25.07
CA PRO A 481 46.12 -79.82 24.10
C PRO A 481 45.17 -78.74 24.72
N VAL A 482 44.44 -78.02 23.84
CA VAL A 482 43.02 -77.57 23.93
C VAL A 482 42.73 -76.04 23.83
N LEU A 483 42.09 -75.69 22.69
CA LEU A 483 41.22 -74.53 22.36
C LEU A 483 41.79 -73.12 22.09
N GLU A 484 41.20 -72.54 21.03
CA GLU A 484 40.88 -71.12 20.75
C GLU A 484 42.04 -70.08 20.66
N ASP A 485 42.10 -69.18 19.66
CA ASP A 485 41.19 -68.97 18.52
C ASP A 485 41.93 -68.34 17.32
N MET A 486 41.55 -68.68 16.08
CA MET A 486 42.16 -68.07 14.88
C MET A 486 41.26 -68.10 13.64
N GLU A 487 40.21 -67.27 13.60
CA GLU A 487 39.65 -66.85 12.31
C GLU A 487 39.00 -65.45 12.33
N GLN A 488 39.65 -64.49 11.67
CA GLN A 488 39.19 -63.10 11.58
C GLN A 488 38.25 -62.91 10.38
N ASN A 489 37.02 -63.45 10.42
CA ASN A 489 35.89 -63.11 9.51
C ASN A 489 34.57 -63.85 9.87
N MET A 490 33.86 -63.49 10.97
CA MET A 490 32.58 -64.20 11.27
C MET A 490 31.43 -63.39 11.93
N ASN A 491 31.53 -62.06 12.06
CA ASN A 491 30.50 -61.29 12.77
C ASN A 491 29.35 -60.80 11.86
N LEU A 492 29.63 -60.44 10.60
CA LEU A 492 28.63 -59.83 9.71
C LEU A 492 27.49 -60.79 9.33
N GLU A 493 27.79 -62.06 9.04
CA GLU A 493 26.77 -63.04 8.65
C GLU A 493 25.80 -63.36 9.79
N LYS A 494 26.31 -63.55 11.02
CA LYS A 494 25.48 -63.76 12.22
C LYS A 494 24.57 -62.56 12.50
N GLU A 495 25.08 -61.34 12.32
CA GLU A 495 24.33 -60.11 12.57
C GLU A 495 23.21 -59.91 11.55
N ILE A 496 23.48 -60.11 10.25
CA ILE A 496 22.46 -60.11 9.18
C ILE A 496 21.39 -61.19 9.43
N ARG A 497 21.82 -62.41 9.77
CA ARG A 497 20.91 -63.55 10.00
C ARG A 497 20.01 -63.35 11.22
N ASN A 498 20.50 -62.70 12.27
CA ASN A 498 19.72 -62.37 13.46
C ASN A 498 18.76 -61.19 13.24
N TYR A 499 19.18 -60.19 12.44
CA TYR A 499 18.31 -59.09 11.98
C TYR A 499 17.14 -59.62 11.14
N ALA A 500 17.42 -60.53 10.20
CA ALA A 500 16.40 -61.15 9.37
C ALA A 500 15.39 -62.00 10.15
N SER A 501 15.80 -62.67 11.24
CA SER A 501 14.87 -63.42 12.09
C SER A 501 14.04 -62.55 13.04
N THR A 502 14.55 -61.37 13.43
CA THR A 502 13.84 -60.47 14.37
C THR A 502 12.90 -59.48 13.70
N LYS A 503 13.08 -59.16 12.41
CA LYS A 503 12.22 -58.21 11.67
C LYS A 503 11.96 -58.61 10.21
N PRO A 504 11.20 -59.70 9.96
CA PRO A 504 10.93 -60.16 8.60
C PRO A 504 10.23 -59.13 7.71
N GLU A 505 9.33 -58.31 8.28
CA GLU A 505 8.58 -57.30 7.52
C GLU A 505 9.48 -56.24 6.88
N GLN A 506 10.50 -55.75 7.59
CA GLN A 506 11.44 -54.73 7.09
C GLN A 506 12.39 -55.30 6.02
N VAL A 507 12.68 -56.61 6.06
CA VAL A 507 13.44 -57.29 5.00
C VAL A 507 12.59 -57.47 3.74
N VAL A 508 11.29 -57.78 3.87
CA VAL A 508 10.36 -57.83 2.73
C VAL A 508 10.16 -56.45 2.11
N GLU A 509 10.14 -55.39 2.90
CA GLU A 509 10.10 -54.01 2.41
C GLU A 509 11.35 -53.65 1.59
N LEU A 510 12.55 -53.95 2.09
CA LEU A 510 13.81 -53.77 1.35
C LEU A 510 13.86 -54.57 0.04
N ILE A 511 13.43 -55.84 0.05
CA ILE A 511 13.37 -56.68 -1.15
C ILE A 511 12.37 -56.12 -2.17
N LYS A 512 11.21 -55.60 -1.72
CA LYS A 512 10.25 -54.92 -2.60
C LYS A 512 10.82 -53.65 -3.22
N THR A 513 11.57 -52.85 -2.47
CA THR A 513 12.25 -51.65 -3.01
C THR A 513 13.25 -52.06 -4.10
N TRP A 514 14.09 -53.06 -3.86
CA TRP A 514 15.05 -53.54 -4.87
C TRP A 514 14.37 -54.12 -6.10
N LEU A 515 13.26 -54.87 -5.94
CA LEU A 515 12.52 -55.43 -7.07
C LEU A 515 11.78 -54.36 -7.89
N ALA A 516 11.42 -53.23 -7.27
CA ALA A 516 10.77 -52.09 -7.93
C ALA A 516 11.75 -51.11 -8.61
N GLU A 517 13.03 -51.14 -8.24
CA GLU A 517 14.09 -50.36 -8.89
C GLU A 517 14.56 -51.00 -10.21
N ASP A 518 14.36 -52.32 -10.39
CA ASP A 518 14.77 -53.12 -11.56
C ASP A 518 13.70 -53.16 -12.69
N GLU A 519 12.55 -52.49 -12.51
CA GLU A 519 11.47 -52.34 -13.52
C GLU A 519 11.33 -50.88 -14.04
N ARG A 520 12.44 -50.13 -14.16
CA ARG A 520 12.42 -48.73 -14.64
C ARG A 520 13.49 -48.34 -15.66
#